data_AF-A0A935EW09-F1
#
_entry.id   AF-A0A935EW09-F1
#
_cell.length_a   1.000
_cell.length_b   1.000
_cell.length_c   1.000
_cell.angle_alpha   90.00
_cell.angle_beta   90.00
_cell.angle_gamma   90.00
#
_symmetry.space_group_name_H-M   'P 1'
#
loop_
_entity.id
_entity.type
_entity.pdbx_description
1 polymer ?
#
loop_
_entity_poly.entity_id
_entity_poly.type
_entity_poly.pdbx_seq_one_letter_code
_entity_poly.pdbx_strand_id
1 'polypeptide(L)' 'MTAGSAPQPQWVPACGGTETPLTTRTGRRLLYMWNPTTGEHAYYDVINDVFLSAEEATAALAMH' A
#
# COMPACT_ATOMS: atom_id res chain seq x y z
N MET A 1 -2.93 -33.93 8.74
CA MET A 1 -3.86 -32.92 8.16
C MET A 1 -3.13 -31.59 8.16
N THR A 2 -2.46 -31.24 7.06
CA THR A 2 -1.77 -29.94 6.93
C THR A 2 -2.82 -28.91 6.53
N ALA A 3 -3.07 -27.92 7.40
CA ALA A 3 -3.91 -26.79 7.08
C ALA A 3 -3.41 -26.15 5.78
N GLY A 4 -4.25 -26.12 4.75
CA GLY A 4 -3.95 -25.38 3.53
C GLY A 4 -3.79 -23.92 3.91
N SER A 5 -2.56 -23.43 3.93
CA SER A 5 -2.31 -22.01 4.11
C SER A 5 -2.89 -21.33 2.88
N ALA A 6 -4.01 -20.61 3.03
CA ALA A 6 -4.46 -19.72 1.99
C ALA A 6 -3.29 -18.81 1.59
N PRO A 7 -3.06 -18.55 0.29
CA PRO A 7 -2.01 -17.62 -0.11
C PRO A 7 -2.29 -16.29 0.59
N GLN A 8 -1.38 -15.91 1.50
CA GLN A 8 -1.43 -14.60 2.12
C GLN A 8 -1.34 -13.56 0.99
N PRO A 9 -2.15 -12.49 1.03
CA PRO A 9 -2.04 -11.42 0.05
C PRO A 9 -0.61 -10.88 0.05
N GLN A 10 0.13 -11.13 -1.04
CA GLN A 10 1.52 -10.70 -1.15
C GLN A 10 1.54 -9.27 -1.68
N TRP A 11 1.55 -8.31 -0.77
CA TRP A 11 1.71 -6.91 -1.17
C TRP A 11 3.14 -6.65 -1.62
N VAL A 12 3.29 -6.16 -2.84
CA VAL A 12 4.57 -5.75 -3.41
C VAL A 12 4.52 -4.26 -3.76
N PRO A 13 5.66 -3.54 -3.76
CA PRO A 13 5.70 -2.21 -4.32
C PRO A 13 5.22 -2.26 -5.77
N ALA A 14 4.48 -1.23 -6.19
CA ALA A 14 4.01 -1.12 -7.57
C ALA A 14 5.20 -1.03 -8.57
N CYS A 15 4.88 -0.89 -9.86
CA CYS A 15 5.89 -0.85 -10.93
C CYS A 15 6.84 -2.06 -10.93
N GLY A 16 6.34 -3.25 -10.57
CA GLY A 16 7.16 -4.46 -10.50
C GLY A 16 8.19 -4.46 -9.37
N GLY A 17 7.94 -3.72 -8.29
CA GLY A 17 8.82 -3.66 -7.13
C GLY A 17 9.78 -2.47 -7.10
N THR A 18 9.76 -1.60 -8.12
CA THR A 18 10.65 -0.42 -8.19
C THR A 18 9.99 0.87 -7.71
N GLU A 19 8.72 0.82 -7.30
CA GLU A 19 8.03 1.99 -6.76
C GLU A 19 8.81 2.56 -5.56
N THR A 20 9.02 3.87 -5.58
CA THR A 20 9.68 4.58 -4.48
C THR A 20 8.64 5.30 -3.63
N PRO A 21 8.80 5.32 -2.28
CA PRO A 21 7.85 6.04 -1.45
C PRO A 21 7.84 7.54 -1.78
N LEU A 22 6.64 8.09 -1.99
CA LEU A 22 6.43 9.51 -2.20
C LEU A 22 6.18 10.20 -0.84
N THR A 23 6.71 11.41 -0.69
CA THR A 23 6.41 12.24 0.48
C THR A 23 5.23 13.15 0.13
N THR A 24 4.11 12.99 0.83
CA THR A 24 2.94 13.85 0.66
C THR A 24 3.17 15.20 1.31
N ARG A 25 2.37 16.20 0.93
CA ARG A 25 2.43 17.53 1.56
C ARG A 25 1.98 17.55 3.02
N THR A 26 1.25 16.54 3.46
CA THR A 26 0.92 16.32 4.88
C THR A 26 2.09 15.76 5.68
N GLY A 27 3.24 15.49 5.03
CA GLY A 27 4.44 14.94 5.66
C GLY A 27 4.44 13.41 5.80
N ARG A 28 3.41 12.72 5.28
CA ARG A 28 3.38 11.25 5.26
C ARG A 28 4.28 10.73 4.14
N ARG A 29 4.87 9.56 4.35
CA ARG A 29 5.66 8.88 3.32
C ARG A 29 4.91 7.63 2.87
N LEU A 30 4.30 7.71 1.70
CA LEU A 30 3.42 6.67 1.19
C LEU A 30 4.12 5.89 0.08
N LEU A 31 4.01 4.56 0.14
CA LEU A 31 4.44 3.66 -0.91
C LEU A 31 3.19 3.08 -1.60
N TYR A 32 3.14 3.19 -2.92
CA TYR A 32 2.06 2.57 -3.68
C TYR A 32 2.33 1.07 -3.81
N MET A 33 1.38 0.27 -3.32
CA MET A 33 1.50 -1.18 -3.24
C MET A 33 0.43 -1.84 -4.11
N TRP A 34 0.81 -2.96 -4.71
CA TRP A 34 -0.05 -3.81 -5.53
C TRP A 34 -0.09 -5.22 -4.95
N ASN A 35 -1.27 -5.81 -4.93
CA ASN A 35 -1.47 -7.20 -4.57
C ASN A 35 -1.77 -8.03 -5.85
N PRO A 36 -0.83 -8.85 -6.34
CA PRO A 36 -1.02 -9.66 -7.54
C PRO A 36 -2.03 -10.80 -7.33
N THR A 37 -2.28 -11.20 -6.09
CA THR A 37 -3.23 -12.26 -5.77
C THR A 37 -4.68 -11.79 -5.91
N THR A 38 -4.99 -10.56 -5.50
CA THR A 38 -6.35 -9.99 -5.55
C THR A 38 -6.56 -8.97 -6.66
N GLY A 39 -5.49 -8.40 -7.23
CA GLY A 39 -5.55 -7.29 -8.19
C GLY A 39 -5.76 -5.92 -7.54
N GLU A 40 -5.75 -5.83 -6.21
CA GLU A 40 -6.01 -4.61 -5.47
C GLU A 40 -4.77 -3.70 -5.36
N HIS A 41 -5.04 -2.42 -5.11
CA HIS A 41 -4.03 -1.40 -4.90
C HIS A 41 -4.31 -0.68 -3.58
N ALA A 42 -3.24 -0.33 -2.88
CA ALA A 42 -3.32 0.42 -1.63
C ALA A 42 -2.10 1.31 -1.45
N TYR A 43 -2.24 2.33 -0.60
CA TYR A 43 -1.10 3.14 -0.14
C TYR A 43 -0.66 2.65 1.22
N TYR A 44 0.62 2.33 1.35
CA TYR A 44 1.24 1.92 2.59
C TYR A 44 2.07 3.06 3.16
N ASP A 45 1.78 3.49 4.38
CA ASP A 45 2.58 4.47 5.10
C ASP A 45 3.81 3.79 5.71
N VAL A 46 4.98 4.04 5.11
CA VAL A 46 6.24 3.38 5.51
C VAL A 46 6.78 3.88 6.86
N ILE A 47 6.27 5.00 7.38
CA ILE A 47 6.69 5.55 8.67
C ILE A 47 5.85 4.94 9.80
N ASN A 48 4.54 4.82 9.57
CA ASN A 48 3.59 4.34 10.56
C ASN A 48 3.32 2.83 10.47
N ASP A 49 3.91 2.13 9.50
CA ASP A 49 3.73 0.70 9.26
C ASP A 49 2.25 0.29 9.10
N VAL A 50 1.50 1.03 8.28
CA VAL A 50 0.06 0.82 8.12
C VAL A 50 -0.40 1.02 6.68
N PHE A 51 -1.34 0.18 6.24
CA PHE A 51 -2.08 0.43 5.00
C PHE A 51 -3.19 1.45 5.23
N LEU A 52 -3.23 2.47 4.38
CA LEU A 52 -4.27 3.48 4.41
C LEU A 52 -5.55 2.96 3.77
N SER A 53 -6.69 3.31 4.35
CA SER A 53 -7.98 3.23 3.67
C SER A 53 -8.03 4.16 2.45
N ALA A 54 -8.99 3.93 1.56
CA ALA A 54 -9.19 4.79 0.39
C ALA A 54 -9.43 6.27 0.78
N GLU A 55 -10.15 6.51 1.87
CA GLU A 55 -10.42 7.85 2.41
C GLU A 55 -9.14 8.50 2.95
N GLU A 56 -8.34 7.78 3.73
CA GLU A 56 -7.08 8.29 4.27
C GLU A 56 -6.04 8.53 3.17
N ALA A 57 -5.96 7.64 2.18
CA ALA A 57 -5.12 7.82 1.01
C ALA A 57 -5.57 9.05 0.22
N THR A 58 -6.88 9.21 0.01
CA THR A 58 -7.44 10.40 -0.64
C THR A 58 -7.10 11.65 0.16
N ALA A 59 -7.29 11.69 1.48
CA ALA A 59 -6.94 12.85 2.30
C ALA A 59 -5.43 13.16 2.33
N ALA A 60 -4.58 12.13 2.24
CA ALA A 60 -3.13 12.32 2.21
C ALA A 60 -2.62 12.81 0.85
N LEU A 61 -3.31 12.46 -0.24
CA LEU A 61 -2.96 12.83 -1.63
C LEU A 61 -3.67 14.09 -2.12
N ALA A 62 -4.95 14.22 -1.80
CA ALA A 62 -5.80 15.33 -2.15
C ALA A 62 -5.60 16.45 -1.13
N MET A 63 -4.94 17.50 -1.56
CA MET A 63 -5.12 18.80 -0.96
C MET A 63 -6.48 19.33 -1.40
N HIS A 64 -7.35 19.63 -0.45
CA HIS A 64 -8.31 20.72 -0.63
C HIS A 64 -8.30 21.60 0.60
#